data_AF-A0A1M3QCD5-F1
#
_entry.id   AF-A0A1M3QCD5-F1
#
_cell.length_a   1.000
_cell.length_b   1.000
_cell.length_c   1.000
_cell.angle_alpha   90.00
_cell.angle_beta   90.00
_cell.angle_gamma   90.00
#
_symmetry.space_group_name_H-M   'P 1'
#
loop_
_entity.id
_entity.type
_entity.pdbx_description
1 polymer ?
#
loop_
_entity_poly.entity_id
_entity_poly.type
_entity_poly.pdbx_seq_one_letter_code
_entity_poly.pdbx_strand_id
1 'polypeptide(L)'
;MNDMPRRLQPSLLSAPPSETPEPEAPRHFRPRQSGPFGVLDIGTSKIACVIGRCESDLSLRVLGFGWQKGSGVRSGGIMDIEAAERAIRACVGQAEEEAGTRLAKVVVNLSCGLPRSQVFNVQWPVGGRAVAEGDIRRMLLESRNRASAEGRTIIHSLAMDYGADDAQGVVDPRGLHCETLNGRVHVIDAATTALRNLDACLARCDLEIAELVSAPMAAAMATLVEDERMLGATVLDMGGGTTGMAVYAAGHLQYVSQLPLGGAHVTNDIARVLSTPVAHAERLKTLHGSAIPSPDDEREMLPVPMVGEAEHQIAKVPRSMVVNIIKPRLEETFELVKAKLEEEGLGRASGHRVVLTGGASQLTGTLEMAQRVLGRTARLGRPAPLRGLPDSASGPAFATAVGLLAWSAGAGRPATDMDLDSERPGGWFRRVVNFLRDRV
;
A
#
# COMPACT_ATOMS: atom_id res chain seq x y z
N MET A 1 42.73 -26.86 71.96
CA MET A 1 42.21 -25.56 72.41
C MET A 1 42.21 -24.63 71.20
N ASN A 2 41.01 -24.31 70.71
CA ASN A 2 40.65 -23.32 69.69
C ASN A 2 41.32 -23.34 68.31
N ASP A 3 40.65 -24.07 67.42
CA ASP A 3 40.62 -23.84 65.98
C ASP A 3 39.54 -22.78 65.70
N MET A 4 39.91 -21.63 65.11
CA MET A 4 38.99 -20.58 64.66
C MET A 4 39.66 -19.80 63.51
N PRO A 5 39.35 -20.13 62.24
CA PRO A 5 39.73 -19.32 61.11
C PRO A 5 38.71 -18.19 60.87
N ARG A 6 39.25 -17.10 60.31
CA ARG A 6 38.64 -15.79 60.06
C ARG A 6 37.22 -15.85 59.44
N ARG A 7 36.30 -15.08 60.03
CA ARG A 7 34.99 -14.75 59.44
C ARG A 7 35.16 -13.96 58.14
N LEU A 8 34.76 -14.56 57.02
CA LEU A 8 34.36 -13.84 55.81
C LEU A 8 32.91 -13.37 55.99
N GLN A 9 32.63 -12.12 55.60
CA GLN A 9 31.29 -11.53 55.62
C GLN A 9 30.37 -12.26 54.61
N PRO A 10 29.06 -12.38 54.86
CA PRO A 10 28.12 -12.91 53.88
C PRO A 10 27.92 -11.88 52.75
N SER A 11 28.11 -12.33 51.51
CA SER A 11 27.76 -11.61 50.29
C SER A 11 26.26 -11.32 50.24
N LEU A 12 25.90 -10.07 50.00
CA LEU A 12 24.56 -9.63 49.62
C LEU A 12 24.15 -10.33 48.32
N LEU A 13 23.18 -11.24 48.41
CA LEU A 13 22.44 -11.77 47.26
C LEU A 13 21.72 -10.61 46.56
N SER A 14 22.18 -10.22 45.38
CA SER A 14 21.47 -9.33 44.47
C SER A 14 20.30 -10.08 43.83
N ALA A 15 19.09 -9.51 43.93
CA ALA A 15 17.89 -9.98 43.25
C ALA A 15 18.10 -10.08 41.73
N PRO A 16 17.40 -10.99 41.03
CA PRO A 16 17.50 -11.13 39.58
C PRO A 16 16.97 -9.86 38.87
N PRO A 17 17.48 -9.54 37.67
CA PRO A 17 17.08 -8.35 36.93
C PRO A 17 15.60 -8.42 36.55
N SER A 18 14.91 -7.31 36.80
CA SER A 18 13.51 -7.06 36.46
C SER A 18 13.25 -7.31 34.98
N GLU A 19 12.10 -7.94 34.72
CA GLU A 19 11.52 -8.25 33.42
C GLU A 19 11.68 -7.12 32.40
N THR A 20 12.06 -7.48 31.18
CA THR A 20 12.05 -6.61 30.01
C THR A 20 10.65 -6.00 29.85
N PRO A 21 10.51 -4.67 29.64
CA PRO A 21 9.21 -4.06 29.46
C PRO A 21 8.54 -4.66 28.22
N GLU A 22 7.30 -5.14 28.38
CA GLU A 22 6.45 -5.50 27.26
C GLU A 22 6.32 -4.31 26.30
N PRO A 23 6.26 -4.54 24.98
CA PRO A 23 6.09 -3.45 24.03
C PRO A 23 4.77 -2.71 24.33
N GLU A 24 4.87 -1.42 24.64
CA GLU A 24 3.69 -0.57 24.86
C GLU A 24 2.78 -0.66 23.63
N ALA A 25 1.54 -1.10 23.85
CA ALA A 25 0.52 -1.11 22.81
C ALA A 25 0.35 0.31 22.23
N PRO A 26 0.19 0.48 20.90
CA PRO A 26 0.02 1.81 20.32
C PRO A 26 -1.21 2.48 20.93
N ARG A 27 -1.00 3.63 21.58
CA ARG A 27 -2.07 4.39 22.21
C ARG A 27 -2.88 5.12 21.12
N HIS A 28 -4.19 4.88 21.13
CA HIS A 28 -5.25 5.55 20.36
C HIS A 28 -5.57 5.01 18.96
N PHE A 29 -6.08 3.77 18.88
CA PHE A 29 -6.96 3.35 17.79
C PHE A 29 -8.42 3.65 18.14
N ARG A 30 -9.17 4.29 17.24
CA ARG A 30 -10.65 4.25 17.26
C ARG A 30 -11.05 3.01 16.44
N PRO A 31 -11.45 1.88 17.05
CA PRO A 31 -11.94 0.74 16.29
C PRO A 31 -13.24 1.15 15.62
N ARG A 32 -13.22 1.23 14.28
CA ARG A 32 -14.35 1.79 13.53
C ARG A 32 -15.52 0.82 13.42
N GLN A 33 -15.33 -0.49 13.67
CA GLN A 33 -16.37 -1.50 13.49
C GLN A 33 -16.23 -2.65 14.51
N SER A 34 -17.29 -2.93 15.26
CA SER A 34 -17.39 -4.10 16.15
C SER A 34 -17.74 -5.40 15.39
N GLY A 35 -17.97 -5.31 14.09
CA GLY A 35 -18.33 -6.43 13.22
C GLY A 35 -17.28 -6.74 12.14
N PRO A 36 -17.49 -7.81 11.35
CA PRO A 36 -16.66 -8.12 10.21
C PRO A 36 -16.63 -6.98 9.18
N PHE A 37 -15.47 -6.72 8.60
CA PHE A 37 -15.29 -5.78 7.51
C PHE A 37 -14.47 -6.39 6.38
N GLY A 38 -14.80 -6.03 5.15
CA GLY A 38 -14.15 -6.53 3.94
C GLY A 38 -13.23 -5.50 3.31
N VAL A 39 -12.11 -5.97 2.80
CA VAL A 39 -11.20 -5.20 1.94
C VAL A 39 -11.01 -5.89 0.61
N LEU A 40 -10.79 -5.11 -0.44
CA LEU A 40 -10.62 -5.59 -1.80
C LEU A 40 -9.41 -4.91 -2.45
N ASP A 41 -8.39 -5.72 -2.75
CA ASP A 41 -7.22 -5.31 -3.52
C ASP A 41 -7.41 -5.74 -4.97
N ILE A 42 -7.72 -4.79 -5.85
CA ILE A 42 -7.93 -4.97 -7.27
C ILE A 42 -6.63 -4.59 -8.00
N GLY A 43 -5.91 -5.60 -8.50
CA GLY A 43 -4.69 -5.43 -9.29
C GLY A 43 -4.80 -6.04 -10.68
N THR A 44 -3.91 -5.62 -11.57
CA THR A 44 -3.82 -6.14 -12.95
C THR A 44 -3.55 -7.66 -13.00
N SER A 45 -2.72 -8.18 -12.10
CA SER A 45 -2.37 -9.62 -12.08
C SER A 45 -3.17 -10.43 -11.05
N LYS A 46 -3.70 -9.78 -10.02
CA LYS A 46 -4.36 -10.43 -8.88
C LYS A 46 -5.47 -9.54 -8.34
N ILE A 47 -6.62 -10.14 -8.04
CA ILE A 47 -7.65 -9.56 -7.18
C ILE A 47 -7.68 -10.37 -5.89
N ALA A 48 -7.68 -9.73 -4.73
CA ALA A 48 -7.76 -10.39 -3.43
C ALA A 48 -8.79 -9.70 -2.53
N CYS A 49 -9.62 -10.50 -1.86
CA CYS A 49 -10.59 -10.06 -0.89
C CYS A 49 -10.24 -10.67 0.47
N VAL A 50 -10.26 -9.86 1.52
CA VAL A 50 -10.03 -10.31 2.88
C VAL A 50 -11.15 -9.78 3.76
N ILE A 51 -11.80 -10.68 4.50
CA ILE A 51 -12.79 -10.33 5.51
C ILE A 51 -12.11 -10.50 6.86
N GLY A 52 -12.02 -9.42 7.63
CA GLY A 52 -11.41 -9.44 8.96
C GLY A 52 -12.32 -8.88 10.04
N ARG A 53 -11.86 -9.02 11.27
CA ARG A 53 -12.50 -8.49 12.46
C ARG A 53 -11.43 -8.06 13.46
N CYS A 54 -11.67 -6.94 14.13
CA CYS A 54 -10.88 -6.52 15.27
C CYS A 54 -11.39 -7.26 16.52
N GLU A 55 -10.53 -8.01 17.18
CA GLU A 55 -10.83 -8.70 18.43
C GLU A 55 -10.75 -7.73 19.62
N SER A 56 -11.21 -8.16 20.79
CA SER A 56 -11.24 -7.31 22.00
C SER A 56 -9.88 -6.85 22.49
N ASP A 57 -8.81 -7.57 22.14
CA ASP A 57 -7.42 -7.24 22.43
C ASP A 57 -6.80 -6.30 21.37
N LEU A 58 -7.63 -5.73 20.49
CA LEU A 58 -7.23 -4.92 19.33
C LEU A 58 -6.45 -5.68 18.25
N SER A 59 -6.28 -6.99 18.38
CA SER A 59 -5.65 -7.81 17.35
C SER A 59 -6.59 -7.97 16.15
N LEU A 60 -5.99 -8.13 14.98
CA LEU A 60 -6.71 -8.32 13.73
C LEU A 60 -6.75 -9.81 13.39
N ARG A 61 -7.96 -10.34 13.21
CA ARG A 61 -8.19 -11.72 12.77
C ARG A 61 -8.84 -11.73 11.40
N VAL A 62 -8.34 -12.58 10.51
CA VAL A 62 -8.96 -12.91 9.23
C VAL A 62 -10.02 -13.98 9.45
N LEU A 63 -11.21 -13.74 8.91
CA LEU A 63 -12.37 -14.63 8.94
C LEU A 63 -12.58 -15.34 7.60
N GLY A 64 -12.21 -14.70 6.49
CA GLY A 64 -12.26 -15.32 5.17
C GLY A 64 -11.34 -14.63 4.17
N PHE A 65 -10.87 -15.40 3.21
CA PHE A 65 -9.89 -14.97 2.23
C PHE A 65 -10.22 -15.53 0.83
N GLY A 66 -10.26 -14.64 -0.15
CA GLY A 66 -10.46 -15.01 -1.55
C GLY A 66 -9.41 -14.37 -2.44
N TRP A 67 -9.00 -15.07 -3.49
CA TRP A 67 -8.18 -14.45 -4.53
C TRP A 67 -8.47 -15.04 -5.91
N GLN A 68 -8.32 -14.21 -6.93
CA GLN A 68 -8.49 -14.59 -8.33
C GLN A 68 -7.38 -13.97 -9.17
N LYS A 69 -7.08 -14.58 -10.32
CA LYS A 69 -6.24 -13.96 -11.35
C LYS A 69 -6.91 -12.67 -11.82
N GLY A 70 -6.15 -11.58 -11.89
CA GLY A 70 -6.64 -10.29 -12.38
C GLY A 70 -7.13 -10.39 -13.82
N SER A 71 -8.31 -9.81 -14.08
CA SER A 71 -8.95 -9.78 -15.39
C SER A 71 -9.70 -8.46 -15.57
N GLY A 72 -9.71 -7.91 -16.79
CA GLY A 72 -10.33 -6.63 -17.09
C GLY A 72 -9.65 -5.39 -16.47
N VAL A 73 -8.50 -5.55 -15.81
CA VAL A 73 -7.75 -4.47 -15.16
C VAL A 73 -6.38 -4.30 -15.81
N ARG A 74 -6.02 -3.07 -16.19
CA ARG A 74 -4.72 -2.75 -16.80
C ARG A 74 -4.13 -1.49 -16.18
N SER A 75 -2.88 -1.55 -15.77
CA SER A 75 -2.19 -0.45 -15.07
C SER A 75 -3.03 0.10 -13.91
N GLY A 76 -3.70 -0.82 -13.19
CA GLY A 76 -4.60 -0.57 -12.08
C GLY A 76 -5.98 0.02 -12.42
N GLY A 77 -6.22 0.47 -13.65
CA GLY A 77 -7.54 0.93 -14.11
C GLY A 77 -8.41 -0.20 -14.68
N ILE A 78 -9.73 -0.07 -14.55
CA ILE A 78 -10.70 -1.00 -15.17
C ILE A 78 -10.84 -0.65 -16.65
N MET A 79 -10.51 -1.61 -17.51
CA MET A 79 -10.57 -1.49 -18.98
C MET A 79 -11.68 -2.35 -19.59
N ASP A 80 -12.05 -3.44 -18.93
CA ASP A 80 -13.17 -4.31 -19.30
C ASP A 80 -13.97 -4.60 -18.03
N ILE A 81 -15.14 -3.96 -17.94
CA ILE A 81 -16.00 -4.01 -16.75
C ILE A 81 -16.56 -5.41 -16.54
N GLU A 82 -16.91 -6.14 -17.60
CA GLU A 82 -17.51 -7.46 -17.47
C GLU A 82 -16.49 -8.50 -17.01
N ALA A 83 -15.28 -8.43 -17.56
CA ALA A 83 -14.18 -9.30 -17.13
C ALA A 83 -13.76 -9.02 -15.69
N ALA A 84 -13.70 -7.75 -15.29
CA ALA A 84 -13.42 -7.35 -13.92
C ALA A 84 -14.53 -7.78 -12.96
N GLU A 85 -15.80 -7.56 -13.32
CA GLU A 85 -16.97 -7.96 -12.50
C GLU A 85 -16.94 -9.47 -12.19
N ARG A 86 -16.72 -10.32 -13.21
CA ARG A 86 -16.66 -11.78 -13.01
C ARG A 86 -15.54 -12.16 -12.03
N ALA A 87 -14.35 -11.57 -12.18
CA ALA A 87 -13.21 -11.87 -11.33
C ALA A 87 -13.42 -11.36 -9.89
N ILE A 88 -14.02 -10.18 -9.72
CA ILE A 88 -14.33 -9.60 -8.41
C ILE A 88 -15.40 -10.43 -7.70
N ARG A 89 -16.52 -10.76 -8.37
CA ARG A 89 -17.59 -11.59 -7.77
C ARG A 89 -17.08 -12.95 -7.32
N ALA A 90 -16.24 -13.61 -8.13
CA ALA A 90 -15.62 -14.88 -7.75
C ALA A 90 -14.68 -14.75 -6.54
N CYS A 91 -13.87 -13.69 -6.50
CA CYS A 91 -12.97 -13.40 -5.38
C CYS A 91 -13.72 -13.12 -4.07
N VAL A 92 -14.74 -12.26 -4.14
CA VAL A 92 -15.56 -11.88 -2.98
C VAL A 92 -16.38 -13.07 -2.50
N GLY A 93 -17.01 -13.82 -3.41
CA GLY A 93 -17.78 -15.01 -3.05
C GLY A 93 -16.95 -16.05 -2.28
N GLN A 94 -15.69 -16.27 -2.67
CA GLN A 94 -14.78 -17.15 -1.95
C GLN A 94 -14.53 -16.66 -0.51
N ALA A 95 -14.26 -15.37 -0.32
CA ALA A 95 -14.03 -14.80 1.00
C ALA A 95 -15.30 -14.82 1.87
N GLU A 96 -16.47 -14.53 1.29
CA GLU A 96 -17.77 -14.55 1.97
C GLU A 96 -18.18 -15.96 2.40
N GLU A 97 -17.93 -16.97 1.56
CA GLU A 97 -18.19 -18.38 1.88
C GLU A 97 -17.36 -18.84 3.07
N GLU A 98 -16.05 -18.54 3.07
CA GLU A 98 -15.15 -18.89 4.17
C GLU A 98 -15.52 -18.15 5.47
N ALA A 99 -15.88 -16.86 5.37
CA ALA A 99 -16.25 -16.06 6.54
C ALA A 99 -17.69 -16.30 7.04
N GLY A 100 -18.55 -16.94 6.25
CA GLY A 100 -19.98 -17.10 6.54
C GLY A 100 -20.74 -15.77 6.62
N THR A 101 -20.25 -14.71 5.98
CA THR A 101 -20.85 -13.36 6.01
C THR A 101 -20.80 -12.71 4.64
N ARG A 102 -21.84 -11.95 4.31
CA ARG A 102 -21.88 -11.15 3.07
C ARG A 102 -21.40 -9.72 3.30
N LEU A 103 -20.72 -9.16 2.32
CA LEU A 103 -20.23 -7.80 2.28
C LEU A 103 -21.21 -6.94 1.48
N ALA A 104 -21.66 -5.83 2.07
CA ALA A 104 -22.35 -4.78 1.32
C ALA A 104 -21.39 -3.64 0.95
N LYS A 105 -20.34 -3.43 1.74
CA LYS A 105 -19.36 -2.37 1.57
C LYS A 105 -17.96 -2.90 1.76
N VAL A 106 -17.01 -2.38 0.98
CA VAL A 106 -15.60 -2.77 1.05
C VAL A 106 -14.68 -1.56 1.00
N VAL A 107 -13.54 -1.66 1.70
CA VAL A 107 -12.42 -0.73 1.52
C VAL A 107 -11.57 -1.23 0.36
N VAL A 108 -11.26 -0.34 -0.60
CA VAL A 108 -10.64 -0.72 -1.87
C VAL A 108 -9.32 0.01 -2.06
N ASN A 109 -8.31 -0.67 -2.63
CA ASN A 109 -7.07 0.00 -3.01
C ASN A 109 -7.28 0.97 -4.19
N LEU A 110 -6.60 2.10 -4.13
CA LEU A 110 -6.44 3.03 -5.24
C LEU A 110 -5.11 2.74 -5.93
N SER A 111 -5.20 2.00 -7.04
CA SER A 111 -4.09 1.74 -7.96
C SER A 111 -4.29 2.41 -9.32
N CYS A 112 -5.22 3.36 -9.45
CA CYS A 112 -5.60 3.97 -10.72
C CYS A 112 -5.67 5.50 -10.64
N GLY A 113 -5.88 6.13 -11.80
CA GLY A 113 -6.14 7.58 -11.87
C GLY A 113 -4.93 8.48 -11.59
N LEU A 114 -3.72 7.91 -11.62
CA LEU A 114 -2.44 8.60 -11.40
C LEU A 114 -2.50 9.50 -10.15
N PRO A 115 -2.44 8.88 -8.95
CA PRO A 115 -2.56 9.62 -7.71
C PRO A 115 -1.51 10.73 -7.64
N ARG A 116 -1.95 11.93 -7.26
CA ARG A 116 -1.09 13.10 -7.08
C ARG A 116 -1.07 13.46 -5.60
N SER A 117 0.14 13.69 -5.10
CA SER A 117 0.45 14.02 -3.72
C SER A 117 0.79 15.50 -3.63
N GLN A 118 0.15 16.21 -2.69
CA GLN A 118 0.38 17.63 -2.43
C GLN A 118 0.36 17.90 -0.92
N VAL A 119 1.29 18.73 -0.44
CA VAL A 119 1.32 19.16 0.97
C VAL A 119 0.91 20.62 1.07
N PHE A 120 -0.05 20.91 1.93
CA PHE A 120 -0.56 22.25 2.19
C PHE A 120 -0.23 22.67 3.61
N ASN A 121 0.39 23.85 3.76
CA ASN A 121 0.47 24.54 5.03
C ASN A 121 -0.79 25.41 5.17
N VAL A 122 -1.57 25.18 6.22
CA VAL A 122 -2.81 25.90 6.51
C VAL A 122 -2.69 26.58 7.86
N GLN A 123 -3.12 27.84 7.92
CA GLN A 123 -3.23 28.61 9.16
C GLN A 123 -4.71 28.88 9.42
N TRP A 124 -5.17 28.63 10.63
CA TRP A 124 -6.55 28.79 11.04
C TRP A 124 -6.64 29.66 12.30
N PRO A 125 -7.32 30.82 12.25
CA PRO A 125 -7.46 31.67 13.43
C PRO A 125 -8.41 31.02 14.43
N VAL A 126 -7.90 30.76 15.64
CA VAL A 126 -8.66 30.19 16.75
C VAL A 126 -9.18 31.32 17.64
N GLY A 127 -8.39 32.39 17.81
CA GLY A 127 -8.74 33.61 18.55
C GLY A 127 -8.56 33.50 20.06
N GLY A 128 -7.43 32.93 20.49
CA GLY A 128 -7.00 32.86 21.89
C GLY A 128 -7.72 31.83 22.75
N ARG A 129 -8.77 31.19 22.24
CA ARG A 129 -9.51 30.12 22.92
C ARG A 129 -8.85 28.75 22.73
N ALA A 130 -9.34 27.76 23.46
CA ALA A 130 -9.00 26.37 23.23
C ALA A 130 -9.39 25.92 21.80
N VAL A 131 -8.47 25.23 21.13
CA VAL A 131 -8.70 24.56 19.84
C VAL A 131 -9.79 23.51 20.03
N ALA A 132 -10.84 23.61 19.22
CA ALA A 132 -11.92 22.65 19.18
C ALA A 132 -11.80 21.74 17.94
N GLU A 133 -12.48 20.60 17.97
CA GLU A 133 -12.56 19.68 16.81
C GLU A 133 -13.06 20.40 15.54
N GLY A 134 -13.97 21.35 15.68
CA GLY A 134 -14.45 22.18 14.58
C GLY A 134 -13.38 23.07 13.91
N ASP A 135 -12.28 23.40 14.60
CA ASP A 135 -11.18 24.16 14.02
C ASP A 135 -10.29 23.29 13.16
N ILE A 136 -9.97 22.10 13.67
CA ILE A 136 -9.26 21.07 12.90
C ILE A 136 -10.07 20.73 11.65
N ARG A 137 -11.41 20.63 11.76
CA ARG A 137 -12.29 20.30 10.63
C ARG A 137 -12.21 21.36 9.56
N ARG A 138 -12.31 22.64 9.95
CA ARG A 138 -12.24 23.77 9.02
C ARG A 138 -10.87 23.90 8.37
N MET A 139 -9.79 23.67 9.12
CA MET A 139 -8.43 23.60 8.58
C MET A 139 -8.28 22.51 7.51
N LEU A 140 -8.75 21.29 7.78
CA LEU A 140 -8.69 20.20 6.81
C LEU A 140 -9.55 20.48 5.58
N LEU A 141 -10.76 21.03 5.76
CA LEU A 141 -11.62 21.45 4.64
C LEU A 141 -10.96 22.54 3.79
N GLU A 142 -10.26 23.49 4.39
CA GLU A 142 -9.51 24.53 3.67
C GLU A 142 -8.40 23.92 2.80
N SER A 143 -7.66 22.93 3.33
CA SER A 143 -6.68 22.19 2.53
C SER A 143 -7.31 21.48 1.34
N ARG A 144 -8.50 20.89 1.53
CA ARG A 144 -9.27 20.22 0.45
C ARG A 144 -9.73 21.21 -0.60
N ASN A 145 -10.22 22.38 -0.20
CA ASN A 145 -10.65 23.43 -1.12
C ASN A 145 -9.50 23.93 -1.98
N ARG A 146 -8.33 24.17 -1.37
CA ARG A 146 -7.11 24.58 -2.07
C ARG A 146 -6.55 23.51 -3.01
N ALA A 147 -6.71 22.23 -2.65
CA ALA A 147 -6.27 21.10 -3.47
C ALA A 147 -7.23 20.77 -4.62
N SER A 148 -8.46 21.30 -4.59
CA SER A 148 -9.49 21.01 -5.57
C SER A 148 -9.02 21.35 -6.99
N ALA A 149 -9.18 20.39 -7.89
CA ALA A 149 -8.82 20.54 -9.29
C ALA A 149 -9.87 19.87 -10.18
N GLU A 150 -10.18 20.48 -11.31
CA GLU A 150 -11.14 19.94 -12.26
C GLU A 150 -10.73 18.54 -12.73
N GLY A 151 -11.72 17.64 -12.83
CA GLY A 151 -11.49 16.27 -13.26
C GLY A 151 -10.76 15.38 -12.24
N ARG A 152 -10.48 15.88 -11.02
CA ARG A 152 -9.84 15.12 -9.95
C ARG A 152 -10.72 15.06 -8.71
N THR A 153 -10.63 13.96 -7.99
CA THR A 153 -11.35 13.73 -6.73
C THR A 153 -10.33 13.50 -5.62
N ILE A 154 -10.49 14.22 -4.51
CA ILE A 154 -9.66 14.04 -3.32
C ILE A 154 -10.02 12.71 -2.66
N ILE A 155 -8.99 11.91 -2.40
CA ILE A 155 -9.09 10.59 -1.79
C ILE A 155 -8.69 10.67 -0.32
N HIS A 156 -7.53 11.26 -0.01
CA HIS A 156 -7.01 11.41 1.35
C HIS A 156 -6.74 12.86 1.67
N SER A 157 -6.94 13.23 2.93
CA SER A 157 -6.52 14.50 3.53
C SER A 157 -5.96 14.18 4.91
N LEU A 158 -4.66 13.94 4.98
CA LEU A 158 -3.97 13.41 6.15
C LEU A 158 -3.25 14.54 6.85
N ALA A 159 -3.62 14.83 8.10
CA ALA A 159 -2.83 15.72 8.94
C ALA A 159 -1.47 15.09 9.22
N MET A 160 -0.41 15.83 8.94
CA MET A 160 0.96 15.42 9.23
C MET A 160 1.31 15.91 10.63
N ASP A 161 1.36 17.22 10.83
CA ASP A 161 1.58 17.83 12.14
C ASP A 161 0.76 19.09 12.32
N TYR A 162 0.69 19.52 13.59
CA TYR A 162 0.11 20.79 13.97
C TYR A 162 1.14 21.67 14.67
N GLY A 163 0.89 22.98 14.64
CA GLY A 163 1.53 23.95 15.49
C GLY A 163 0.48 24.87 16.12
N ALA A 164 0.72 25.33 17.34
CA ALA A 164 -0.15 26.25 18.06
C ALA A 164 0.69 27.48 18.42
N ASP A 165 0.46 28.59 17.72
CA ASP A 165 1.34 29.77 17.75
C ASP A 165 2.82 29.39 17.51
N ASP A 166 3.69 29.63 18.50
CA ASP A 166 5.11 29.32 18.43
C ASP A 166 5.43 27.83 18.71
N ALA A 167 4.49 27.07 19.28
CA ALA A 167 4.68 25.65 19.55
C ALA A 167 4.54 24.83 18.25
N GLN A 168 5.56 24.03 17.92
CA GLN A 168 5.59 23.18 16.73
C GLN A 168 5.57 21.69 17.09
N GLY A 169 5.18 20.83 16.15
CA GLY A 169 5.20 19.38 16.35
C GLY A 169 4.11 18.88 17.30
N VAL A 170 3.00 19.60 17.39
CA VAL A 170 1.84 19.21 18.19
C VAL A 170 1.13 18.05 17.49
N VAL A 171 1.02 16.92 18.18
CA VAL A 171 0.37 15.70 17.64
C VAL A 171 -1.17 15.84 17.67
N ASP A 172 -1.71 16.35 18.77
CA ASP A 172 -3.13 16.64 18.94
C ASP A 172 -3.29 18.05 19.53
N PRO A 173 -3.81 19.02 18.77
CA PRO A 173 -3.93 20.39 19.24
C PRO A 173 -5.18 20.63 20.07
N ARG A 174 -6.10 19.67 20.19
CA ARG A 174 -7.38 19.85 20.91
C ARG A 174 -7.13 20.26 22.36
N GLY A 175 -7.81 21.33 22.79
CA GLY A 175 -7.69 21.86 24.15
C GLY A 175 -6.53 22.85 24.37
N LEU A 176 -5.57 22.94 23.45
CA LEU A 176 -4.52 23.97 23.51
C LEU A 176 -5.12 25.35 23.21
N HIS A 177 -4.71 26.36 23.96
CA HIS A 177 -5.10 27.74 23.68
C HIS A 177 -4.06 28.34 22.73
N CYS A 178 -4.53 28.91 21.63
CA CYS A 178 -3.68 29.64 20.71
C CYS A 178 -4.44 30.72 19.97
N GLU A 179 -3.72 31.71 19.46
CA GLU A 179 -4.28 32.67 18.51
C GLU A 179 -4.49 32.01 17.15
N THR A 180 -3.47 31.28 16.67
CA THR A 180 -3.46 30.62 15.37
C THR A 180 -3.07 29.15 15.50
N LEU A 181 -3.88 28.29 14.88
CA LEU A 181 -3.54 26.89 14.64
C LEU A 181 -2.85 26.80 13.27
N ASN A 182 -1.67 26.23 13.22
CA ASN A 182 -0.95 25.85 12.01
C ASN A 182 -1.11 24.35 11.78
N GLY A 183 -1.24 23.92 10.53
CA GLY A 183 -1.26 22.49 10.21
C GLY A 183 -0.67 22.22 8.84
N ARG A 184 0.11 21.12 8.76
CA ARG A 184 0.57 20.58 7.49
C ARG A 184 -0.32 19.40 7.12
N VAL A 185 -0.95 19.49 5.95
CA VAL A 185 -1.92 18.50 5.49
C VAL A 185 -1.46 17.94 4.15
N HIS A 186 -1.30 16.62 4.10
CA HIS A 186 -1.01 15.90 2.88
C HIS A 186 -2.32 15.48 2.22
N VAL A 187 -2.59 16.04 1.05
CA VAL A 187 -3.75 15.70 0.23
C VAL A 187 -3.34 14.80 -0.92
N ILE A 188 -4.08 13.70 -1.09
CA ILE A 188 -3.92 12.77 -2.20
C ILE A 188 -5.20 12.79 -3.02
N ASP A 189 -5.08 13.05 -4.31
CA ASP A 189 -6.20 13.05 -5.26
C ASP A 189 -5.95 12.09 -6.43
N ALA A 190 -7.00 11.74 -7.18
CA ALA A 190 -6.91 10.89 -8.36
C ALA A 190 -7.91 11.34 -9.45
N ALA A 191 -7.67 10.95 -10.70
CA ALA A 191 -8.55 11.26 -11.82
C ALA A 191 -9.96 10.68 -11.60
N THR A 192 -10.97 11.56 -11.63
CA THR A 192 -12.37 11.22 -11.32
C THR A 192 -12.94 10.15 -12.26
N THR A 193 -12.51 10.13 -13.53
CA THR A 193 -12.96 9.12 -14.51
C THR A 193 -12.55 7.70 -14.12
N ALA A 194 -11.32 7.51 -13.63
CA ALA A 194 -10.85 6.21 -13.17
C ALA A 194 -11.66 5.69 -11.98
N LEU A 195 -12.01 6.59 -11.05
CA LEU A 195 -12.84 6.25 -9.89
C LEU A 195 -14.28 5.89 -10.27
N ARG A 196 -14.86 6.59 -11.27
CA ARG A 196 -16.19 6.28 -11.78
C ARG A 196 -16.27 4.89 -12.40
N ASN A 197 -15.23 4.48 -13.15
CA ASN A 197 -15.18 3.13 -13.72
C ASN A 197 -15.08 2.06 -12.62
N LEU A 198 -14.30 2.33 -11.56
CA LEU A 198 -14.21 1.46 -10.38
C LEU A 198 -15.57 1.34 -9.68
N ASP A 199 -16.22 2.47 -9.38
CA ASP A 199 -17.53 2.51 -8.73
C ASP A 199 -18.60 1.78 -9.56
N ALA A 200 -18.63 2.01 -10.88
CA ALA A 200 -19.55 1.32 -11.78
C ALA A 200 -19.34 -0.20 -11.81
N CYS A 201 -18.09 -0.68 -11.76
CA CYS A 201 -17.79 -2.11 -11.71
C CYS A 201 -18.21 -2.73 -10.37
N LEU A 202 -17.95 -2.06 -9.24
CA LEU A 202 -18.33 -2.57 -7.92
C LEU A 202 -19.84 -2.53 -7.69
N ALA A 203 -20.54 -1.51 -8.19
CA ALA A 203 -22.00 -1.47 -8.18
C ALA A 203 -22.60 -2.67 -8.92
N ARG A 204 -21.98 -3.12 -10.02
CA ARG A 204 -22.38 -4.35 -10.72
C ARG A 204 -22.03 -5.62 -9.96
N CYS A 205 -21.22 -5.55 -8.91
CA CYS A 205 -20.92 -6.65 -8.00
C CYS A 205 -21.82 -6.63 -6.74
N ASP A 206 -22.80 -5.73 -6.67
CA ASP A 206 -23.62 -5.46 -5.48
C ASP A 206 -22.79 -4.98 -4.27
N LEU A 207 -21.67 -4.30 -4.54
CA LEU A 207 -20.75 -3.76 -3.54
C LEU A 207 -20.68 -2.24 -3.62
N GLU A 208 -20.68 -1.59 -2.46
CA GLU A 208 -20.37 -0.16 -2.35
C GLU A 208 -18.93 0.05 -1.87
N ILE A 209 -18.30 1.11 -2.35
CA ILE A 209 -16.99 1.54 -1.84
C ILE A 209 -17.21 2.23 -0.49
N ALA A 210 -16.76 1.59 0.60
CA ALA A 210 -16.72 2.22 1.91
C ALA A 210 -15.65 3.32 1.95
N GLU A 211 -14.46 3.02 1.44
CA GLU A 211 -13.33 3.93 1.44
C GLU A 211 -12.32 3.53 0.36
N LEU A 212 -11.58 4.50 -0.16
CA LEU A 212 -10.48 4.30 -1.10
C LEU A 212 -9.15 4.59 -0.42
N VAL A 213 -8.20 3.68 -0.51
CA VAL A 213 -6.90 3.79 0.16
C VAL A 213 -5.78 3.72 -0.86
N SER A 214 -4.86 4.69 -0.88
CA SER A 214 -3.70 4.65 -1.77
C SER A 214 -2.97 3.31 -1.64
N ALA A 215 -2.81 2.58 -2.74
CA ALA A 215 -2.19 1.25 -2.73
C ALA A 215 -0.78 1.24 -2.12
N PRO A 216 0.17 2.11 -2.51
CA PRO A 216 1.49 2.13 -1.88
C PRO A 216 1.45 2.57 -0.41
N MET A 217 0.46 3.38 0.00
CA MET A 217 0.26 3.73 1.41
C MET A 217 -0.20 2.51 2.22
N ALA A 218 -1.17 1.74 1.71
CA ALA A 218 -1.58 0.48 2.29
C ALA A 218 -0.42 -0.52 2.38
N ALA A 219 0.31 -0.73 1.28
CA ALA A 219 1.47 -1.61 1.25
C ALA A 219 2.53 -1.20 2.29
N ALA A 220 2.77 0.10 2.46
CA ALA A 220 3.69 0.61 3.48
C ALA A 220 3.23 0.31 4.91
N MET A 221 1.94 0.48 5.22
CA MET A 221 1.39 0.14 6.55
C MET A 221 1.59 -1.33 6.92
N ALA A 222 1.56 -2.23 5.94
CA ALA A 222 1.77 -3.65 6.19
C ALA A 222 3.25 -4.04 6.32
N THR A 223 4.17 -3.26 5.73
CA THR A 223 5.56 -3.72 5.51
C THR A 223 6.62 -2.93 6.24
N LEU A 224 6.35 -1.67 6.60
CA LEU A 224 7.28 -0.85 7.39
C LEU A 224 7.26 -1.27 8.86
N VAL A 225 8.43 -1.18 9.48
CA VAL A 225 8.55 -1.15 10.94
C VAL A 225 8.58 0.29 11.44
N GLU A 226 8.29 0.52 12.72
CA GLU A 226 8.16 1.86 13.28
C GLU A 226 9.43 2.71 13.09
N ASP A 227 10.62 2.12 13.33
CA ASP A 227 11.89 2.82 13.13
C ASP A 227 12.10 3.29 11.69
N GLU A 228 11.71 2.48 10.69
CA GLU A 228 11.82 2.89 9.28
C GLU A 228 10.86 4.03 8.95
N ARG A 229 9.66 4.02 9.55
CA ARG A 229 8.66 5.08 9.41
C ARG A 229 9.14 6.39 10.04
N MET A 230 9.82 6.30 11.19
CA MET A 230 10.35 7.45 11.93
C MET A 230 11.61 8.03 11.29
N LEU A 231 12.61 7.20 10.99
CA LEU A 231 13.89 7.61 10.40
C LEU A 231 13.77 8.03 8.93
N GLY A 232 12.78 7.48 8.24
CA GLY A 232 12.48 7.75 6.85
C GLY A 232 12.80 6.57 5.94
N ALA A 233 11.83 6.22 5.09
CA ALA A 233 11.93 5.10 4.18
C ALA A 233 11.06 5.32 2.93
N THR A 234 11.50 4.77 1.80
CA THR A 234 10.71 4.66 0.57
C THR A 234 10.19 3.23 0.42
N VAL A 235 8.88 3.07 0.35
CA VAL A 235 8.25 1.79 0.00
C VAL A 235 7.93 1.78 -1.49
N LEU A 236 8.34 0.71 -2.18
CA LEU A 236 8.01 0.47 -3.58
C LEU A 236 7.12 -0.77 -3.69
N ASP A 237 5.84 -0.58 -3.99
CA ASP A 237 4.88 -1.66 -4.26
C ASP A 237 4.94 -2.02 -5.75
N MET A 238 5.72 -3.05 -6.08
CA MET A 238 5.94 -3.52 -7.44
C MET A 238 4.86 -4.55 -7.83
N GLY A 239 3.76 -4.04 -8.38
CA GLY A 239 2.62 -4.83 -8.85
C GLY A 239 2.77 -5.35 -10.28
N GLY A 240 1.68 -5.92 -10.81
CA GLY A 240 1.64 -6.42 -12.19
C GLY A 240 1.61 -5.29 -13.23
N GLY A 241 0.68 -4.33 -13.07
CA GLY A 241 0.50 -3.23 -14.03
C GLY A 241 1.18 -1.92 -13.62
N THR A 242 1.56 -1.78 -12.36
CA THR A 242 1.98 -0.52 -11.74
C THR A 242 3.05 -0.75 -10.70
N THR A 243 3.86 0.27 -10.46
CA THR A 243 4.81 0.35 -9.35
C THR A 243 4.46 1.58 -8.55
N GLY A 244 3.90 1.36 -7.36
CA GLY A 244 3.52 2.42 -6.43
C GLY A 244 4.70 2.83 -5.56
N MET A 245 4.76 4.09 -5.18
CA MET A 245 5.77 4.62 -4.25
C MET A 245 5.08 5.34 -3.09
N ALA A 246 5.52 5.07 -1.87
CA ALA A 246 5.17 5.84 -0.68
C ALA A 246 6.43 6.22 0.08
N VAL A 247 6.58 7.48 0.45
CA VAL A 247 7.72 7.98 1.21
C VAL A 247 7.24 8.38 2.60
N TYR A 248 7.87 7.84 3.63
CA TYR A 248 7.64 8.19 5.02
C TYR A 248 8.85 8.90 5.60
N ALA A 249 8.60 9.81 6.54
CA ALA A 249 9.61 10.46 7.38
C ALA A 249 8.93 11.00 8.64
N ALA A 250 9.62 10.93 9.78
CA ALA A 250 9.14 11.43 11.07
C ALA A 250 7.74 10.90 11.43
N GLY A 251 7.42 9.65 11.08
CA GLY A 251 6.12 9.04 11.38
C GLY A 251 5.01 9.39 10.39
N HIS A 252 5.24 10.29 9.43
CA HIS A 252 4.22 10.77 8.51
C HIS A 252 4.49 10.35 7.06
N LEU A 253 3.40 10.11 6.32
CA LEU A 253 3.45 9.92 4.88
C LEU A 253 3.75 11.26 4.21
N GLN A 254 4.92 11.40 3.62
CA GLN A 254 5.40 12.61 2.96
C GLN A 254 4.95 12.69 1.50
N TYR A 255 4.89 11.54 0.82
CA TYR A 255 4.64 11.51 -0.61
C TYR A 255 4.05 10.18 -1.07
N VAL A 256 3.21 10.24 -2.08
CA VAL A 256 2.78 9.06 -2.86
C VAL A 256 2.85 9.34 -4.35
N SER A 257 3.20 8.32 -5.12
CA SER A 257 3.07 8.34 -6.57
C SER A 257 2.87 6.95 -7.13
N GLN A 258 2.61 6.89 -8.43
CA GLN A 258 2.46 5.62 -9.12
C GLN A 258 3.04 5.71 -10.53
N LEU A 259 3.87 4.74 -10.88
CA LEU A 259 4.36 4.54 -12.25
C LEU A 259 3.47 3.50 -12.94
N PRO A 260 3.01 3.73 -14.18
CA PRO A 260 2.21 2.77 -14.95
C PRO A 260 3.06 1.64 -15.55
N LEU A 261 4.07 1.18 -14.80
CA LEU A 261 5.03 0.13 -15.14
C LEU A 261 5.08 -0.89 -14.01
N GLY A 262 5.17 -2.17 -14.34
CA GLY A 262 5.11 -3.27 -13.37
C GLY A 262 5.48 -4.60 -14.01
N GLY A 263 5.38 -5.70 -13.26
CA GLY A 263 5.87 -7.02 -13.68
C GLY A 263 5.26 -7.57 -14.98
N ALA A 264 4.07 -7.12 -15.40
CA ALA A 264 3.48 -7.49 -16.69
C ALA A 264 4.22 -6.88 -17.88
N HIS A 265 4.92 -5.76 -17.69
CA HIS A 265 5.74 -5.15 -18.74
C HIS A 265 6.97 -6.02 -19.03
N VAL A 266 7.62 -6.53 -17.98
CA VAL A 266 8.69 -7.54 -18.10
C VAL A 266 8.19 -8.77 -18.87
N THR A 267 7.00 -9.28 -18.52
CA THR A 267 6.38 -10.41 -19.21
C THR A 267 6.14 -10.11 -20.69
N ASN A 268 5.63 -8.92 -21.01
CA ASN A 268 5.37 -8.51 -22.37
C ASN A 268 6.65 -8.35 -23.19
N ASP A 269 7.74 -7.87 -22.60
CA ASP A 269 9.04 -7.80 -23.27
C ASP A 269 9.56 -9.20 -23.61
N ILE A 270 9.47 -10.15 -22.67
CA ILE A 270 9.83 -11.56 -22.92
C ILE A 270 8.97 -12.14 -24.03
N ALA A 271 7.64 -11.94 -23.97
CA ALA A 271 6.71 -12.44 -24.98
C ALA A 271 7.03 -11.89 -26.37
N ARG A 272 7.36 -10.60 -26.48
CA ARG A 272 7.68 -9.93 -27.75
C ARG A 272 9.02 -10.37 -28.31
N VAL A 273 10.07 -10.38 -27.50
CA VAL A 273 11.43 -10.69 -27.96
C VAL A 273 11.54 -12.17 -28.33
N LEU A 274 10.95 -13.06 -27.53
CA LEU A 274 10.99 -14.50 -27.78
C LEU A 274 9.86 -15.01 -28.67
N SER A 275 8.94 -14.13 -29.08
CA SER A 275 7.74 -14.50 -29.87
C SER A 275 6.97 -15.69 -29.25
N THR A 276 6.80 -15.68 -27.93
CA THR A 276 6.15 -16.76 -27.15
C THR A 276 4.83 -16.26 -26.53
N PRO A 277 3.81 -17.12 -26.32
CA PRO A 277 2.55 -16.68 -25.71
C PRO A 277 2.77 -16.02 -24.33
N VAL A 278 1.98 -15.00 -24.01
CA VAL A 278 2.12 -14.22 -22.75
C VAL A 278 2.09 -15.11 -21.50
N ALA A 279 1.28 -16.17 -21.51
CA ALA A 279 1.23 -17.14 -20.41
C ALA A 279 2.56 -17.91 -20.24
N HIS A 280 3.21 -18.29 -21.35
CA HIS A 280 4.53 -18.92 -21.33
C HIS A 280 5.62 -17.93 -20.93
N ALA A 281 5.55 -16.68 -21.40
CA ALA A 281 6.47 -15.63 -20.96
C ALA A 281 6.40 -15.38 -19.44
N GLU A 282 5.19 -15.37 -18.86
CA GLU A 282 5.02 -15.23 -17.40
C GLU A 282 5.66 -16.41 -16.66
N ARG A 283 5.49 -17.63 -17.19
CA ARG A 283 6.11 -18.83 -16.65
C ARG A 283 7.64 -18.78 -16.74
N LEU A 284 8.21 -18.34 -17.87
CA LEU A 284 9.65 -18.15 -18.02
C LEU A 284 10.19 -17.12 -17.01
N LYS A 285 9.51 -15.98 -16.88
CA LYS A 285 9.86 -14.93 -15.91
C LYS A 285 9.84 -15.44 -14.47
N THR A 286 8.78 -16.16 -14.08
CA THR A 286 8.59 -16.62 -12.70
C THR A 286 9.50 -17.78 -12.31
N LEU A 287 9.82 -18.68 -13.24
CA LEU A 287 10.64 -19.86 -12.95
C LEU A 287 12.13 -19.67 -13.21
N HIS A 288 12.50 -18.87 -14.23
CA HIS A 288 13.89 -18.74 -14.68
C HIS A 288 14.40 -17.29 -14.69
N GLY A 289 13.54 -16.31 -14.39
CA GLY A 289 13.90 -14.90 -14.45
C GLY A 289 14.93 -14.49 -13.39
N SER A 290 15.84 -13.60 -13.78
CA SER A 290 16.80 -12.97 -12.89
C SER A 290 17.15 -11.58 -13.42
N ALA A 291 17.47 -10.65 -12.52
CA ALA A 291 18.04 -9.34 -12.82
C ALA A 291 19.59 -9.35 -12.70
N ILE A 292 20.17 -10.44 -12.19
CA ILE A 292 21.61 -10.64 -12.06
C ILE A 292 22.05 -11.74 -13.04
N PRO A 293 23.01 -11.46 -13.95
CA PRO A 293 23.55 -12.47 -14.84
C PRO A 293 24.47 -13.45 -14.10
N SER A 294 24.42 -14.72 -14.50
CA SER A 294 25.31 -15.79 -14.05
C SER A 294 26.03 -16.43 -15.25
N PRO A 295 27.30 -16.86 -15.12
CA PRO A 295 28.01 -17.59 -16.18
C PRO A 295 27.29 -18.88 -16.63
N ASP A 296 26.50 -19.50 -15.75
CA ASP A 296 25.75 -20.71 -16.07
C ASP A 296 24.51 -20.45 -16.96
N ASP A 297 24.08 -19.18 -17.06
CA ASP A 297 22.87 -18.80 -17.81
C ASP A 297 22.99 -19.08 -19.32
N GLU A 298 24.21 -19.09 -19.87
CA GLU A 298 24.47 -19.43 -21.29
C GLU A 298 24.34 -20.93 -21.57
N ARG A 299 24.47 -21.78 -20.54
CA ARG A 299 24.43 -23.25 -20.67
C ARG A 299 23.04 -23.81 -20.43
N GLU A 300 22.24 -23.15 -19.60
CA GLU A 300 20.87 -23.55 -19.31
C GLU A 300 19.95 -23.20 -20.50
N MET A 301 19.50 -24.22 -21.23
CA MET A 301 18.61 -24.06 -22.38
C MET A 301 17.14 -24.22 -21.97
N LEU A 302 16.33 -23.19 -22.20
CA LEU A 302 14.93 -23.12 -21.83
C LEU A 302 14.02 -23.42 -23.02
N PRO A 303 12.97 -24.24 -22.84
CA PRO A 303 11.96 -24.46 -23.87
C PRO A 303 11.06 -23.24 -24.04
N VAL A 304 10.93 -22.77 -25.28
CA VAL A 304 10.12 -21.61 -25.67
C VAL A 304 9.19 -22.02 -26.81
N PRO A 305 7.89 -22.21 -26.55
CA PRO A 305 6.92 -22.42 -27.61
C PRO A 305 6.71 -21.11 -28.39
N MET A 306 6.64 -21.23 -29.72
CA MET A 306 6.45 -20.09 -30.62
C MET A 306 4.95 -19.78 -30.80
N VAL A 307 4.61 -18.50 -30.93
CA VAL A 307 3.24 -18.06 -31.21
C VAL A 307 2.82 -18.50 -32.61
N GLY A 308 1.62 -19.10 -32.73
CA GLY A 308 1.01 -19.43 -34.02
C GLY A 308 1.57 -20.68 -34.70
N GLU A 309 2.56 -21.32 -34.12
CA GLU A 309 3.08 -22.61 -34.56
C GLU A 309 2.38 -23.75 -33.81
N ALA A 310 2.32 -24.94 -34.42
CA ALA A 310 1.80 -26.12 -33.73
C ALA A 310 2.62 -26.40 -32.46
N GLU A 311 1.98 -26.90 -31.39
CA GLU A 311 2.58 -27.14 -30.05
C GLU A 311 3.89 -27.96 -30.04
N HIS A 312 4.28 -28.56 -31.16
CA HIS A 312 5.45 -29.40 -31.34
C HIS A 312 6.72 -28.64 -31.76
N GLN A 313 6.65 -27.35 -32.15
CA GLN A 313 7.84 -26.53 -32.44
C GLN A 313 8.24 -25.73 -31.19
N ILE A 314 9.02 -26.37 -30.33
CA ILE A 314 9.58 -25.75 -29.12
C ILE A 314 11.02 -25.31 -29.44
N ALA A 315 11.20 -24.00 -29.63
CA ALA A 315 12.54 -23.42 -29.70
C ALA A 315 13.25 -23.59 -28.35
N LYS A 316 14.58 -23.65 -28.38
CA LYS A 316 15.38 -23.62 -27.15
C LYS A 316 16.25 -22.37 -27.17
N VAL A 317 16.15 -21.56 -26.13
CA VAL A 317 16.98 -20.35 -25.96
C VAL A 317 17.78 -20.46 -24.68
N PRO A 318 19.01 -19.91 -24.62
CA PRO A 318 19.75 -19.85 -23.37
C PRO A 318 19.01 -18.96 -22.36
N ARG A 319 19.07 -19.31 -21.07
CA ARG A 319 18.49 -18.50 -19.98
C ARG A 319 19.04 -17.08 -19.97
N SER A 320 20.29 -16.88 -20.40
CA SER A 320 20.90 -15.56 -20.54
C SER A 320 20.07 -14.61 -21.40
N MET A 321 19.37 -15.12 -22.42
CA MET A 321 18.48 -14.33 -23.26
C MET A 321 17.30 -13.77 -22.46
N VAL A 322 16.69 -14.57 -21.58
CA VAL A 322 15.61 -14.13 -20.69
C VAL A 322 16.13 -13.06 -19.71
N VAL A 323 17.30 -13.29 -19.10
CA VAL A 323 17.93 -12.34 -18.18
C VAL A 323 18.23 -11.00 -18.87
N ASN A 324 18.73 -11.03 -20.11
CA ASN A 324 19.06 -9.85 -20.90
C ASN A 324 17.83 -9.04 -21.32
N ILE A 325 16.63 -9.64 -21.32
CA ILE A 325 15.35 -8.95 -21.53
C ILE A 325 14.85 -8.33 -20.22
N ILE A 326 14.94 -9.07 -19.11
CA ILE A 326 14.42 -8.64 -17.81
C ILE A 326 15.21 -7.46 -17.23
N LYS A 327 16.54 -7.57 -17.26
CA LYS A 327 17.45 -6.60 -16.63
C LYS A 327 17.17 -5.15 -17.05
N PRO A 328 17.13 -4.77 -18.34
CA PRO A 328 16.91 -3.37 -18.74
C PRO A 328 15.55 -2.83 -18.32
N ARG A 329 14.49 -3.67 -18.31
CA ARG A 329 13.16 -3.22 -17.88
C ARG A 329 13.10 -2.91 -16.38
N LEU A 330 13.76 -3.73 -15.56
CA LEU A 330 13.85 -3.44 -14.12
C LEU A 330 14.74 -2.22 -13.86
N GLU A 331 15.84 -2.07 -14.58
CA GLU A 331 16.73 -0.92 -14.47
C GLU A 331 15.99 0.38 -14.78
N GLU A 332 15.28 0.44 -15.91
CA GLU A 332 14.41 1.56 -16.28
C GLU A 332 13.35 1.85 -15.20
N THR A 333 12.73 0.82 -14.62
CA THR A 333 11.74 1.00 -13.55
C THR A 333 12.35 1.72 -12.34
N PHE A 334 13.56 1.33 -11.93
CA PHE A 334 14.24 1.99 -10.81
C PHE A 334 14.82 3.37 -11.17
N GLU A 335 15.24 3.58 -12.41
CA GLU A 335 15.65 4.91 -12.89
C GLU A 335 14.48 5.91 -12.87
N LEU A 336 13.28 5.47 -13.28
CA LEU A 336 12.07 6.30 -13.18
C LEU A 336 11.69 6.59 -11.73
N VAL A 337 11.81 5.61 -10.83
CA VAL A 337 11.62 5.82 -9.39
C VAL A 337 12.61 6.85 -8.87
N LYS A 338 13.89 6.73 -9.22
CA LYS A 338 14.95 7.67 -8.83
C LYS A 338 14.65 9.09 -9.31
N ALA A 339 14.32 9.24 -10.59
CA ALA A 339 13.96 10.52 -11.18
C ALA A 339 12.78 11.16 -10.43
N LYS A 340 11.76 10.37 -10.06
CA LYS A 340 10.61 10.85 -9.30
C LYS A 340 10.97 11.31 -7.88
N LEU A 341 11.87 10.59 -7.20
CA LEU A 341 12.38 11.00 -5.88
C LEU A 341 13.19 12.29 -5.94
N GLU A 342 13.96 12.49 -7.02
CA GLU A 342 14.77 13.69 -7.27
C GLU A 342 13.89 14.90 -7.63
N GLU A 343 12.91 14.72 -8.52
CA GLU A 343 11.96 15.75 -8.96
C GLU A 343 11.22 16.40 -7.77
N GLU A 344 10.78 15.58 -6.81
CA GLU A 344 10.01 16.03 -5.65
C GLU A 344 10.90 16.48 -4.48
N GLY A 345 12.23 16.50 -4.65
CA GLY A 345 13.17 16.91 -3.60
C GLY A 345 13.18 16.00 -2.37
N LEU A 346 12.71 14.75 -2.50
CA LEU A 346 12.50 13.83 -1.39
C LEU A 346 13.79 13.15 -0.92
N GLY A 347 14.93 13.44 -1.55
CA GLY A 347 16.22 12.80 -1.27
C GLY A 347 16.61 12.75 0.21
N ARG A 348 16.37 13.84 0.96
CA ARG A 348 16.64 13.90 2.42
C ARG A 348 15.55 13.24 3.26
N ALA A 349 14.29 13.39 2.88
CA ALA A 349 13.14 12.88 3.64
C ALA A 349 13.00 11.36 3.56
N SER A 350 13.35 10.77 2.41
CA SER A 350 13.22 9.34 2.14
C SER A 350 14.27 8.44 2.82
N GLY A 351 15.16 9.02 3.63
CA GLY A 351 16.24 8.29 4.31
C GLY A 351 17.16 7.50 3.36
N HIS A 352 17.90 6.55 3.91
CA HIS A 352 18.76 5.64 3.14
C HIS A 352 18.14 4.23 2.96
N ARG A 353 16.83 4.09 3.19
CA ARG A 353 16.13 2.81 3.22
C ARG A 353 15.06 2.72 2.14
N VAL A 354 15.08 1.62 1.39
CA VAL A 354 14.05 1.23 0.43
C VAL A 354 13.46 -0.11 0.86
N VAL A 355 12.14 -0.21 0.89
CA VAL A 355 11.42 -1.45 1.17
C VAL A 355 10.65 -1.85 -0.07
N LEU A 356 11.06 -2.94 -0.71
CA LEU A 356 10.40 -3.47 -1.90
C LEU A 356 9.28 -4.43 -1.50
N THR A 357 8.10 -4.30 -2.08
CA THR A 357 6.99 -5.23 -1.85
C THR A 357 6.20 -5.44 -3.15
N GLY A 358 5.09 -6.18 -3.08
CA GLY A 358 4.30 -6.55 -4.25
C GLY A 358 4.89 -7.76 -4.99
N GLY A 359 4.09 -8.34 -5.89
CA GLY A 359 4.43 -9.61 -6.53
C GLY A 359 5.72 -9.57 -7.36
N ALA A 360 5.99 -8.46 -8.05
CA ALA A 360 7.15 -8.32 -8.92
C ALA A 360 8.46 -8.08 -8.16
N SER A 361 8.40 -7.64 -6.89
CA SER A 361 9.59 -7.51 -6.04
C SER A 361 10.30 -8.83 -5.73
N GLN A 362 9.61 -9.95 -5.97
CA GLN A 362 10.13 -11.30 -5.71
C GLN A 362 11.03 -11.83 -6.82
N LEU A 363 11.16 -11.12 -7.95
CA LEU A 363 12.07 -11.54 -9.01
C LEU A 363 13.52 -11.49 -8.51
N THR A 364 14.26 -12.58 -8.72
CA THR A 364 15.66 -12.72 -8.31
C THR A 364 16.51 -11.56 -8.82
N GLY A 365 17.33 -10.96 -7.95
CA GLY A 365 18.20 -9.84 -8.32
C GLY A 365 17.56 -8.45 -8.26
N THR A 366 16.25 -8.36 -8.01
CA THR A 366 15.53 -7.07 -7.96
C THR A 366 16.02 -6.20 -6.81
N LEU A 367 16.35 -6.82 -5.67
CA LEU A 367 16.82 -6.10 -4.48
C LEU A 367 18.18 -5.43 -4.74
N GLU A 368 19.12 -6.20 -5.26
CA GLU A 368 20.48 -5.78 -5.57
C GLU A 368 20.47 -4.69 -6.65
N MET A 369 19.61 -4.82 -7.66
CA MET A 369 19.42 -3.80 -8.67
C MET A 369 18.86 -2.51 -8.07
N ALA A 370 17.85 -2.58 -7.21
CA ALA A 370 17.31 -1.41 -6.52
C ALA A 370 18.40 -0.70 -5.70
N GLN A 371 19.23 -1.45 -4.97
CA GLN A 371 20.34 -0.89 -4.19
C GLN A 371 21.34 -0.16 -5.08
N ARG A 372 21.71 -0.76 -6.21
CA ARG A 372 22.67 -0.19 -7.16
C ARG A 372 22.14 1.08 -7.81
N VAL A 373 20.92 1.06 -8.33
CA VAL A 373 20.35 2.19 -9.10
C VAL A 373 19.96 3.33 -8.18
N LEU A 374 19.33 3.04 -7.03
CA LEU A 374 18.84 4.05 -6.10
C LEU A 374 19.92 4.57 -5.14
N GLY A 375 21.05 3.86 -5.00
CA GLY A 375 22.13 4.20 -4.08
C GLY A 375 21.71 4.11 -2.60
N ARG A 376 20.82 3.16 -2.27
CA ARG A 376 20.18 3.03 -0.95
C ARG A 376 20.20 1.60 -0.47
N THR A 377 20.11 1.39 0.85
CA THR A 377 19.92 0.05 1.39
C THR A 377 18.51 -0.41 1.08
N ALA A 378 18.35 -1.62 0.54
CA ALA A 378 17.05 -2.17 0.22
C ALA A 378 16.79 -3.42 1.04
N ARG A 379 15.53 -3.68 1.38
CA ARG A 379 15.07 -5.00 1.84
C ARG A 379 13.75 -5.38 1.19
N LEU A 380 13.42 -6.66 1.25
CA LEU A 380 12.07 -7.13 0.93
C LEU A 380 11.12 -6.87 2.11
N GLY A 381 10.00 -6.23 1.83
CA GLY A 381 8.87 -6.01 2.72
C GLY A 381 7.91 -7.17 2.65
N ARG A 382 7.57 -7.74 3.81
CA ARG A 382 6.53 -8.76 3.95
C ARG A 382 5.52 -8.28 4.99
N PRO A 383 4.21 -8.51 4.76
CA PRO A 383 3.21 -8.24 5.78
C PRO A 383 3.48 -9.07 7.04
N ALA A 384 3.18 -8.51 8.21
CA ALA A 384 3.17 -9.29 9.43
C ALA A 384 2.14 -10.45 9.33
N PRO A 385 2.44 -11.64 9.86
CA PRO A 385 1.50 -12.74 9.86
C PRO A 385 0.21 -12.35 10.60
N LEU A 386 -0.94 -12.66 10.00
CA LEU A 386 -2.25 -12.43 10.60
C LEU A 386 -2.92 -13.76 10.92
N ARG A 387 -3.54 -13.85 12.09
CA ARG A 387 -4.30 -15.03 12.49
C ARG A 387 -5.45 -15.27 11.50
N GLY A 388 -5.50 -16.47 10.94
CA GLY A 388 -6.52 -16.89 9.97
C GLY A 388 -6.18 -16.55 8.51
N LEU A 389 -5.09 -15.82 8.25
CA LEU A 389 -4.60 -15.64 6.89
C LEU A 389 -3.75 -16.86 6.49
N PRO A 390 -3.97 -17.48 5.32
CA PRO A 390 -3.16 -18.63 4.91
C PRO A 390 -1.72 -18.22 4.59
N ASP A 391 -0.77 -19.14 4.77
CA ASP A 391 0.66 -18.91 4.51
C ASP A 391 0.94 -18.47 3.07
N SER A 392 0.17 -19.01 2.11
CA SER A 392 0.23 -18.63 0.69
C SER A 392 -0.12 -17.15 0.44
N ALA A 393 -0.81 -16.50 1.37
CA ALA A 393 -1.19 -15.09 1.34
C ALA A 393 -0.33 -14.20 2.26
N SER A 394 0.75 -14.72 2.84
CA SER A 394 1.65 -13.96 3.73
C SER A 394 2.85 -13.32 3.00
N GLY A 395 2.91 -13.47 1.67
CA GLY A 395 4.00 -12.93 0.85
C GLY A 395 3.85 -11.43 0.49
N PRO A 396 4.89 -10.82 -0.10
CA PRO A 396 4.88 -9.41 -0.53
C PRO A 396 3.72 -9.08 -1.48
N ALA A 397 3.25 -10.04 -2.26
CA ALA A 397 2.15 -9.88 -3.20
C ALA A 397 0.81 -9.51 -2.54
N PHE A 398 0.66 -9.71 -1.22
CA PHE A 398 -0.56 -9.43 -0.47
C PHE A 398 -0.40 -8.26 0.52
N ALA A 399 0.75 -7.57 0.51
CA ALA A 399 1.02 -6.44 1.40
C ALA A 399 -0.07 -5.35 1.33
N THR A 400 -0.54 -5.01 0.12
CA THR A 400 -1.61 -4.02 -0.05
C THR A 400 -2.90 -4.48 0.60
N ALA A 401 -3.34 -5.72 0.39
CA ALA A 401 -4.55 -6.26 1.01
C ALA A 401 -4.47 -6.27 2.54
N VAL A 402 -3.33 -6.70 3.11
CA VAL A 402 -3.08 -6.66 4.56
C VAL A 402 -3.08 -5.21 5.08
N GLY A 403 -2.49 -4.29 4.32
CA GLY A 403 -2.46 -2.87 4.65
C GLY A 403 -3.83 -2.20 4.64
N LEU A 404 -4.70 -2.57 3.69
CA LEU A 404 -6.10 -2.14 3.67
C LEU A 404 -6.83 -2.63 4.92
N LEU A 405 -6.57 -3.88 5.33
CA LEU A 405 -7.20 -4.47 6.50
C LEU A 405 -6.73 -3.75 7.78
N ALA A 406 -5.43 -3.46 7.89
CA ALA A 406 -4.87 -2.65 8.97
C ALA A 406 -5.48 -1.24 9.01
N TRP A 407 -5.58 -0.56 7.86
CA TRP A 407 -6.21 0.75 7.74
C TRP A 407 -7.67 0.74 8.21
N SER A 408 -8.41 -0.29 7.83
CA SER A 408 -9.82 -0.49 8.21
C SER A 408 -9.97 -0.74 9.71
N ALA A 409 -8.97 -1.38 10.34
CA ALA A 409 -8.88 -1.54 11.78
C ALA A 409 -8.45 -0.26 12.53
N GLY A 410 -8.05 0.80 11.80
CA GLY A 410 -7.66 2.09 12.35
C GLY A 410 -6.16 2.41 12.26
N ALA A 411 -5.33 1.52 11.70
CA ALA A 411 -3.91 1.76 11.50
C ALA A 411 -3.66 2.99 10.62
N GLY A 412 -2.69 3.82 11.01
CA GLY A 412 -2.27 4.98 10.21
C GLY A 412 -3.21 6.19 10.25
N ARG A 413 -4.33 6.12 10.97
CA ARG A 413 -5.24 7.25 11.18
C ARG A 413 -4.76 8.09 12.37
N PRO A 414 -4.46 9.38 12.20
CA PRO A 414 -4.20 10.24 13.35
C PRO A 414 -5.42 10.29 14.29
N ALA A 415 -5.22 10.58 15.58
CA ALA A 415 -6.33 10.71 16.55
C ALA A 415 -7.31 11.85 16.20
N THR A 416 -6.90 12.72 15.27
CA THR A 416 -7.65 13.84 14.69
C THR A 416 -8.23 13.51 13.31
N ASP A 417 -8.07 12.27 12.81
CA ASP A 417 -8.71 11.79 11.57
C ASP A 417 -10.22 11.87 11.75
N MET A 418 -10.79 12.93 11.21
CA MET A 418 -12.22 13.13 11.21
C MET A 418 -12.78 12.55 9.93
N ASP A 419 -13.93 11.89 10.07
CA ASP A 419 -14.75 11.52 8.94
C ASP A 419 -15.33 12.81 8.33
N LEU A 420 -14.52 13.53 7.56
CA LEU A 420 -14.95 14.72 6.80
C LEU A 420 -16.07 14.36 5.80
N ASP A 421 -16.23 13.06 5.56
CA ASP A 421 -17.19 12.44 4.68
C ASP A 421 -18.45 11.95 5.40
N SER A 422 -18.64 12.25 6.70
CA SER A 422 -19.94 12.05 7.37
C SER A 422 -21.08 12.89 6.75
N GLU A 423 -20.74 13.81 5.84
CA GLU A 423 -21.63 14.53 4.93
C GLU A 423 -21.55 14.03 3.47
N ARG A 424 -21.08 12.80 3.22
CA ARG A 424 -21.34 12.11 1.95
C ARG A 424 -22.68 11.40 2.09
N PRO A 425 -23.81 11.98 1.63
CA PRO A 425 -25.02 11.19 1.50
C PRO A 425 -24.69 10.00 0.61
N GLY A 426 -24.99 8.79 1.09
CA GLY A 426 -24.91 7.58 0.29
C GLY A 426 -25.51 7.84 -1.09
N GLY A 427 -24.73 7.57 -2.14
CA GLY A 427 -25.13 7.83 -3.52
C GLY A 427 -24.79 9.21 -4.08
N TRP A 428 -23.76 9.91 -3.60
CA TRP A 428 -23.29 11.15 -4.25
C TRP A 428 -22.91 10.94 -5.73
N PHE A 429 -22.26 9.82 -6.06
CA PHE A 429 -22.01 9.43 -7.46
C PHE A 429 -23.30 9.08 -8.21
N ARG A 430 -24.26 8.41 -7.55
CA ARG A 430 -25.59 8.10 -8.12
C ARG A 430 -26.40 9.37 -8.41
N ARG A 431 -26.28 10.42 -7.58
CA ARG A 431 -26.93 11.72 -7.80
C ARG A 431 -26.31 12.51 -8.95
N VAL A 432 -24.98 12.48 -9.12
CA VAL A 432 -24.32 13.11 -10.28
C VAL A 432 -24.65 12.39 -11.58
N VAL A 433 -24.75 11.05 -11.55
CA VAL A 433 -25.20 10.24 -12.70
C VAL A 433 -26.67 10.52 -13.04
N ASN A 434 -27.56 10.62 -12.05
CA ASN A 434 -28.96 10.97 -12.29
C ASN A 434 -29.12 12.43 -12.77
N PHE A 435 -28.35 13.37 -12.21
CA PHE A 435 -28.39 14.79 -12.61
C PHE A 435 -27.99 15.02 -14.07
N LEU A 436 -27.11 14.18 -14.63
CA LEU A 436 -26.72 14.24 -16.05
C LEU A 436 -27.65 13.43 -16.95
N ARG A 437 -28.28 12.36 -16.45
CA ARG A 437 -29.27 11.58 -17.20
C ARG A 437 -30.58 12.34 -17.42
N ASP A 438 -30.91 13.29 -16.55
CA ASP A 438 -32.09 14.17 -16.67
C ASP A 438 -31.86 15.36 -17.63
N ARG A 439 -30.67 15.49 -18.26
CA ARG A 439 -30.31 16.61 -19.16
C ARG A 439 -29.75 16.19 -20.53
N VAL A 440 -29.91 14.92 -20.93
CA VAL A 440 -29.59 14.43 -22.28
C VAL A 440 -30.82 13.84 -22.94
#